data_AF-A0A1N7MF36-F1
#
_entry.id   AF-A0A1N7MF36-F1
#
_cell.length_a   1.000
_cell.length_b   1.000
_cell.length_c   1.000
_cell.angle_alpha   90.00
_cell.angle_beta   90.00
_cell.angle_gamma   90.00
#
_symmetry.space_group_name_H-M   'P 1'
#
loop_
_entity.id
_entity.type
_entity.pdbx_description
1 polymer ?
#
loop_
_entity_poly.entity_id
_entity_poly.type
_entity_poly.pdbx_seq_one_letter_code
_entity_poly.pdbx_strand_id
1 'polypeptide(L)'
;MIITTALVTTFLLKLGEKGLEKAFETGGEKISENSINWIKGLFFKDGKPKKALKELQDEPDNKGKQEIAKSIFENSIEENGENMKYFEELVEKLHQIQNTTSYSKNIVTGNITSGGSSIVGDGNVIN
;
A
#
# COMPACT_ATOMS: atom_id res chain seq x y z
N MET A 1 17.92 5.88 -2.52
CA MET A 1 16.79 5.71 -1.58
C MET A 1 16.91 4.32 -0.97
N ILE A 2 16.68 4.16 0.33
CA ILE A 2 16.64 2.82 0.95
C ILE A 2 15.18 2.35 0.92
N ILE A 3 14.89 1.34 0.11
CA ILE A 3 13.58 0.70 0.09
C ILE A 3 13.48 -0.16 1.35
N THR A 4 12.55 0.17 2.24
CA THR A 4 12.38 -0.60 3.48
C THR A 4 11.46 -1.78 3.26
N THR A 5 11.76 -2.91 3.92
CA THR A 5 10.91 -4.10 3.91
C THR A 5 9.48 -3.78 4.34
N ALA A 6 9.31 -2.89 5.31
CA ALA A 6 7.99 -2.47 5.80
C ALA A 6 7.16 -1.75 4.73
N LEU A 7 7.80 -0.87 3.94
CA LEU A 7 7.13 -0.13 2.86
C LEU A 7 6.71 -1.08 1.73
N VAL A 8 7.61 -1.97 1.30
CA VAL A 8 7.31 -2.99 0.27
C VAL A 8 6.22 -3.93 0.74
N THR A 9 6.30 -4.41 1.98
CA THR A 9 5.29 -5.32 2.54
C THR A 9 3.94 -4.65 2.61
N THR A 10 3.86 -3.44 3.16
CA THR A 10 2.60 -2.68 3.26
C THR A 10 2.00 -2.41 1.88
N PHE A 11 2.85 -2.04 0.92
CA PHE A 11 2.47 -1.84 -0.47
C PHE A 11 1.86 -3.10 -1.10
N LEU A 12 2.56 -4.24 -0.99
CA LEU A 12 2.13 -5.50 -1.56
C LEU A 12 0.86 -6.05 -0.89
N LEU A 13 0.73 -5.88 0.43
CA LEU A 13 -0.49 -6.25 1.15
C LEU A 13 -1.69 -5.43 0.67
N LYS A 14 -1.55 -4.11 0.55
CA LYS A 14 -2.61 -3.24 -0.01
C LYS A 14 -3.02 -3.65 -1.42
N LEU A 15 -2.03 -3.98 -2.26
CA LEU A 15 -2.24 -4.50 -3.61
C LEU A 15 -3.01 -5.81 -3.63
N GLY A 16 -2.66 -6.72 -2.73
CA GLY A 16 -3.32 -8.00 -2.58
C GLY A 16 -4.76 -7.87 -2.07
N GLU A 17 -4.99 -7.08 -1.02
CA GLU A 17 -6.30 -6.91 -0.38
C GLU A 17 -7.32 -6.22 -1.30
N LYS A 18 -6.93 -5.12 -1.95
CA LYS A 18 -7.82 -4.37 -2.83
C LYS A 18 -7.89 -4.97 -4.23
N GLY A 19 -6.87 -5.73 -4.63
CA GLY A 19 -6.64 -6.05 -6.03
C GLY A 19 -6.07 -4.85 -6.78
N LEU A 20 -5.32 -5.13 -7.85
CA LEU A 20 -4.53 -4.12 -8.55
C LEU A 20 -5.39 -3.03 -9.19
N GLU A 21 -6.57 -3.39 -9.70
CA GLU A 21 -7.53 -2.43 -10.26
C GLU A 21 -8.02 -1.46 -9.18
N LYS A 22 -8.56 -1.97 -8.06
CA LYS A 22 -9.11 -1.10 -7.00
C LYS A 22 -8.06 -0.37 -6.18
N ALA A 23 -6.83 -0.88 -6.12
CA ALA A 23 -5.73 -0.21 -5.42
C ALA A 23 -5.40 1.15 -6.06
N PHE A 24 -5.71 1.31 -7.35
CA PHE A 24 -5.36 2.48 -8.15
C PHE A 24 -6.57 3.21 -8.74
N GLU A 25 -7.77 2.61 -8.75
CA GLU A 25 -9.03 3.29 -9.15
C GLU A 25 -9.40 4.50 -8.29
N THR A 26 -9.00 4.53 -7.01
CA THR A 26 -9.37 5.62 -6.08
C THR A 26 -8.45 6.85 -6.13
N GLY A 27 -7.35 6.80 -6.88
CA GLY A 27 -6.48 7.96 -7.09
C GLY A 27 -6.93 8.73 -8.33
N GLY A 28 -7.43 9.96 -8.17
CA GLY A 28 -7.82 10.82 -9.29
C GLY A 28 -6.68 11.17 -10.26
N GLU A 29 -5.43 10.88 -9.89
CA GLU A 29 -4.26 10.91 -10.78
C GLU A 29 -3.98 9.52 -11.35
N LYS A 30 -3.95 9.42 -12.69
CA LYS A 30 -3.60 8.21 -13.42
C LYS A 30 -2.16 7.81 -13.10
N ILE A 31 -1.99 6.65 -12.47
CA ILE A 31 -0.70 5.96 -12.44
C ILE A 31 -0.35 5.56 -13.87
N SER A 32 0.93 5.67 -14.22
CA SER A 32 1.45 5.32 -15.53
C SER A 32 1.21 3.83 -15.81
N GLU A 33 0.80 3.54 -17.04
CA GLU A 33 0.56 2.16 -17.47
C GLU A 33 1.82 1.30 -17.32
N ASN A 34 3.01 1.90 -17.46
CA ASN A 34 4.28 1.21 -17.25
C ASN A 34 4.46 0.75 -15.80
N SER A 35 4.14 1.60 -14.82
CA SER A 35 4.17 1.24 -13.39
C SER A 35 3.18 0.12 -13.06
N ILE A 36 1.97 0.19 -13.62
CA ILE A 36 0.95 -0.85 -13.49
C ILE A 36 1.41 -2.17 -14.13
N ASN A 37 1.94 -2.12 -15.34
CA ASN A 37 2.38 -3.31 -16.07
C ASN A 37 3.60 -3.95 -15.41
N TRP A 38 4.50 -3.15 -14.87
CA TRP A 38 5.64 -3.62 -14.10
C TRP A 38 5.19 -4.41 -12.88
N ILE A 39 4.34 -3.83 -12.02
CA ILE A 39 3.91 -4.53 -10.80
C ILE A 39 3.01 -5.75 -11.09
N LYS A 40 2.19 -5.68 -12.16
CA LYS A 40 1.49 -6.85 -12.70
C LYS A 40 2.47 -7.95 -13.11
N GLY A 41 3.51 -7.59 -13.87
CA GLY A 41 4.53 -8.52 -14.33
C GLY A 41 5.27 -9.21 -13.19
N LEU A 42 5.47 -8.52 -12.07
CA LEU A 42 6.12 -9.08 -10.89
C LEU A 42 5.20 -10.02 -10.10
N PHE A 43 3.99 -9.59 -9.75
CA PHE A 43 3.17 -10.28 -8.75
C PHE A 43 1.85 -10.85 -9.24
N PHE A 44 1.50 -10.68 -10.52
CA PHE A 44 0.26 -11.19 -11.08
C PHE A 44 0.51 -12.07 -12.31
N LYS A 45 -0.39 -13.02 -12.54
CA LYS A 45 -0.44 -13.84 -13.75
C LYS A 45 -1.90 -14.18 -14.02
N ASP A 46 -2.38 -13.91 -15.24
CA ASP A 46 -3.78 -14.15 -15.64
C ASP A 46 -4.79 -13.52 -14.66
N GLY A 47 -4.50 -12.31 -14.18
CA GLY A 47 -5.34 -11.58 -13.22
C GLY A 47 -5.30 -12.11 -11.78
N LYS A 48 -4.51 -13.16 -11.50
CA LYS A 48 -4.38 -13.76 -10.17
C LYS A 48 -3.04 -13.44 -9.52
N PRO A 49 -2.99 -13.28 -8.18
CA PRO A 49 -1.73 -13.09 -7.48
C PRO A 49 -0.84 -14.33 -7.65
N LYS A 50 0.44 -14.11 -7.95
CA LYS A 50 1.46 -15.16 -7.94
C LYS A 50 1.67 -15.66 -6.51
N LYS A 51 2.31 -16.83 -6.40
CA LYS A 51 2.57 -17.51 -5.12
C LYS A 51 3.16 -16.58 -4.05
N ALA A 52 4.19 -15.80 -4.38
CA ALA A 52 4.85 -14.91 -3.41
C ALA A 52 3.89 -13.85 -2.83
N LEU A 53 3.05 -13.23 -3.67
CA LEU A 53 2.06 -12.27 -3.20
C LEU A 53 0.97 -12.98 -2.38
N LYS A 54 0.47 -14.13 -2.86
CA LYS A 54 -0.57 -14.89 -2.17
C LYS A 54 -0.11 -15.34 -0.76
N GLU A 55 1.08 -15.93 -0.67
CA GLU A 55 1.63 -16.37 0.61
C GLU A 55 1.90 -15.19 1.57
N LEU A 56 2.28 -14.02 1.04
CA LEU A 56 2.40 -12.82 1.84
C LEU A 56 1.03 -12.32 2.36
N GLN A 57 -0.03 -12.47 1.57
CA GLN A 57 -1.40 -12.12 2.01
C GLN A 57 -1.94 -13.08 3.08
N ASP A 58 -1.65 -14.38 2.94
CA ASP A 58 -2.05 -15.39 3.92
C ASP A 58 -1.28 -15.23 5.24
N GLU A 59 0.02 -14.90 5.19
CA GLU A 59 0.88 -14.72 6.36
C GLU A 59 1.69 -13.41 6.31
N PRO A 60 1.05 -12.24 6.52
CA PRO A 60 1.67 -10.92 6.37
C PRO A 60 2.84 -10.67 7.32
N ASP A 61 2.81 -11.22 8.53
CA ASP A 61 3.84 -11.06 9.56
C ASP A 61 5.00 -12.07 9.42
N ASN A 62 4.93 -12.99 8.46
CA ASN A 62 5.97 -13.98 8.25
C ASN A 62 7.19 -13.35 7.56
N LYS A 63 8.27 -13.17 8.34
CA LYS A 63 9.52 -12.56 7.85
C LYS A 63 10.06 -13.21 6.58
N GLY A 64 9.98 -14.53 6.45
CA GLY A 64 10.44 -15.22 5.24
C GLY A 64 9.61 -14.85 4.01
N LYS A 65 8.28 -14.70 4.17
CA LYS A 65 7.39 -14.28 3.06
C LYS A 65 7.63 -12.81 2.69
N GLN A 66 7.84 -11.95 3.69
CA GLN A 66 8.21 -10.55 3.48
C GLN A 66 9.53 -10.43 2.70
N GLU A 67 10.55 -11.21 3.07
CA GLU A 67 11.85 -11.20 2.39
C GLU A 67 11.75 -11.72 0.96
N ILE A 68 11.02 -12.81 0.71
CA ILE A 68 10.81 -13.32 -0.67
C ILE A 68 10.16 -12.25 -1.55
N ALA A 69 9.11 -11.61 -1.05
CA ALA A 69 8.39 -10.58 -1.79
C ALA A 69 9.28 -9.34 -2.02
N LYS A 70 10.08 -8.96 -1.02
CA LYS A 70 11.08 -7.90 -1.13
C LYS A 70 12.16 -8.22 -2.15
N SER A 71 12.73 -9.43 -2.15
CA SER A 71 13.77 -9.81 -3.10
C SER A 71 13.28 -9.79 -4.54
N ILE A 72 12.03 -10.20 -4.81
CA ILE A 72 11.44 -10.06 -6.16
C ILE A 72 11.41 -8.58 -6.59
N PHE A 73 11.09 -7.70 -5.64
CA PHE A 73 11.04 -6.26 -5.85
C PHE A 73 12.43 -5.68 -6.13
N GLU A 74 13.41 -5.99 -5.26
CA GLU A 74 14.78 -5.50 -5.35
C GLU A 74 15.46 -6.00 -6.61
N ASN A 75 15.37 -7.31 -6.91
CA ASN A 75 15.95 -7.89 -8.12
C ASN A 75 15.44 -7.17 -9.37
N SER A 76 14.14 -6.85 -9.42
CA SER A 76 13.59 -6.15 -10.57
C SER A 76 14.16 -4.73 -10.73
N ILE A 77 14.43 -4.03 -9.63
CA ILE A 77 15.04 -2.70 -9.66
C ILE A 77 16.52 -2.77 -10.02
N GLU A 78 17.23 -3.79 -9.55
CA GLU A 78 18.62 -4.03 -9.92
C GLU A 78 18.76 -4.37 -11.41
N GLU A 79 17.82 -5.12 -11.97
CA GLU A 79 17.78 -5.44 -13.40
C GLU A 79 17.46 -4.22 -14.28
N ASN A 80 16.60 -3.31 -13.81
CA ASN A 80 16.30 -2.07 -14.51
C ASN A 80 16.02 -0.91 -13.53
N GLY A 81 16.93 0.06 -13.50
CA GLY A 81 16.82 1.23 -12.63
C GLY A 81 15.60 2.12 -12.88
N GLU A 82 14.93 2.01 -14.03
CA GLU A 82 13.65 2.70 -14.28
C GLU A 82 12.52 2.18 -13.37
N ASN A 83 12.61 0.93 -12.93
CA ASN A 83 11.64 0.31 -12.04
C ASN A 83 11.61 1.00 -10.67
N MET A 84 12.70 1.66 -10.27
CA MET A 84 12.71 2.53 -9.10
C MET A 84 11.71 3.67 -9.23
N LYS A 85 11.67 4.32 -10.40
CA LYS A 85 10.74 5.43 -10.66
C LYS A 85 9.29 4.94 -10.64
N TYR A 86 9.04 3.74 -11.17
CA TYR A 86 7.72 3.12 -11.11
C TYR A 86 7.29 2.85 -9.67
N PHE A 87 8.20 2.38 -8.82
CA PHE A 87 7.91 2.19 -7.41
C PHE A 87 7.61 3.50 -6.68
N GLU A 88 8.43 4.53 -6.90
CA GLU A 88 8.23 5.84 -6.28
C GLU A 88 6.86 6.41 -6.64
N GLU A 89 6.47 6.31 -7.92
CA GLU A 89 5.15 6.71 -8.40
C GLU A 89 4.02 5.94 -7.69
N LEU A 90 4.14 4.60 -7.60
CA LEU A 90 3.13 3.74 -6.97
C LEU A 90 2.97 4.03 -5.47
N VAL A 91 4.08 4.23 -4.76
CA VAL A 91 4.09 4.52 -3.32
C VAL A 91 3.58 5.94 -3.04
N GLU A 92 4.00 6.93 -3.82
CA GLU A 92 3.52 8.31 -3.68
C GLU A 92 2.00 8.36 -3.82
N LYS A 93 1.44 7.65 -4.81
CA LYS A 93 0.00 7.62 -5.04
C LYS A 93 -0.76 6.87 -3.95
N LEU A 94 -0.20 5.81 -3.38
CA LEU A 94 -0.81 5.15 -2.22
C LEU A 94 -0.76 6.01 -0.96
N HIS A 95 0.31 6.76 -0.73
CA HIS A 95 0.36 7.74 0.35
C HIS A 95 -0.58 8.92 0.12
N GLN A 96 -0.75 9.38 -1.12
CA GLN A 96 -1.74 10.40 -1.46
C GLN A 96 -3.16 9.88 -1.27
N ILE A 97 -3.47 8.61 -1.56
CA ILE A 97 -4.76 8.01 -1.21
C ILE A 97 -4.95 8.06 0.32
N GLN A 98 -3.92 7.70 1.11
CA GLN A 98 -3.99 7.82 2.57
C GLN A 98 -4.17 9.28 3.03
N ASN A 99 -3.44 10.24 2.45
CA ASN A 99 -3.48 11.66 2.83
C ASN A 99 -4.74 12.39 2.34
N THR A 100 -5.32 12.00 1.20
CA THR A 100 -6.64 12.48 0.77
C THR A 100 -7.73 11.90 1.66
N THR A 101 -7.52 10.72 2.27
CA THR A 101 -8.34 10.25 3.39
C THR A 101 -8.06 11.02 4.69
N SER A 102 -6.85 11.55 4.88
CA SER A 102 -6.49 12.40 6.04
C SER A 102 -7.14 13.79 6.02
N TYR A 103 -7.72 14.23 4.89
CA TYR A 103 -8.64 15.38 4.87
C TYR A 103 -10.10 15.00 5.22
N SER A 104 -10.36 13.73 5.52
CA SER A 104 -11.66 13.23 5.95
C SER A 104 -11.59 12.79 7.42
N LYS A 105 -11.85 13.76 8.33
CA LYS A 105 -12.19 13.62 9.76
C LYS A 105 -11.41 12.58 10.59
N ASN A 106 -10.71 13.05 11.63
CA ASN A 106 -10.10 12.25 12.69
C ASN A 106 -10.88 10.95 13.03
N ILE A 107 -10.32 9.79 12.66
CA ILE A 107 -10.84 8.49 13.06
C ILE A 107 -10.11 8.05 14.34
N VAL A 108 -10.83 8.00 15.45
CA VAL A 108 -10.34 7.39 16.70
C VAL A 108 -10.72 5.91 16.71
N THR A 109 -9.73 5.02 16.75
CA THR A 109 -9.92 3.55 16.74
C THR A 109 -9.77 2.90 18.12
N GLY A 110 -9.80 3.67 19.21
CA GLY A 110 -9.69 3.18 20.59
C GLY A 110 -10.83 3.65 21.50
N ASN A 111 -10.98 3.01 22.67
CA ASN A 111 -11.91 3.49 23.71
C ASN A 111 -11.46 4.86 24.22
N ILE A 112 -12.31 5.88 24.07
CA ILE A 112 -12.11 7.20 24.67
C ILE A 112 -12.71 7.16 26.07
N THR A 113 -11.89 7.28 27.10
CA THR A 113 -12.36 7.57 28.47
C THR A 113 -12.02 9.02 28.78
N SER A 114 -13.02 9.91 28.74
CA SER A 114 -12.84 11.33 29.01
C SER A 114 -13.62 11.72 30.25
N GLY A 115 -12.92 12.20 31.29
CA GLY A 115 -13.52 12.76 32.51
C GLY A 115 -13.97 14.23 32.34
N GLY A 116 -14.42 14.61 31.13
CA GLY A 116 -14.76 15.97 30.72
C GLY A 116 -15.11 16.04 29.23
N SER A 117 -15.48 17.22 28.71
CA SER A 117 -15.87 17.40 27.30
C SER A 117 -14.72 17.07 26.35
N SER A 118 -14.91 16.06 25.49
CA SER A 118 -13.98 15.68 24.42
C SER A 118 -14.55 16.07 23.07
N ILE A 119 -13.76 16.75 22.24
CA ILE A 119 -14.12 17.09 20.86
C ILE A 119 -13.42 16.11 19.94
N VAL A 120 -14.19 15.33 19.19
CA VAL A 120 -13.66 14.34 18.23
C VAL A 120 -14.08 14.72 16.82
N GLY A 121 -13.13 15.27 16.08
CA GLY A 121 -13.31 15.71 14.68
C GLY A 121 -14.22 16.93 14.52
N ASP A 122 -13.97 17.71 13.46
CA ASP A 122 -14.71 18.89 12.93
C ASP A 122 -15.90 19.40 13.78
N GLY A 123 -15.62 19.84 15.01
CA GLY A 123 -16.59 20.50 15.90
C GLY A 123 -17.70 19.65 16.52
N ASN A 124 -17.70 18.31 16.45
CA ASN A 124 -18.74 17.53 17.11
C ASN A 124 -18.48 17.38 18.61
N VAL A 125 -19.29 18.09 19.40
CA VAL A 125 -19.39 17.92 20.85
C VAL A 125 -20.29 16.72 21.13
N ILE A 126 -19.71 15.66 21.68
CA ILE A 126 -20.46 14.58 22.31
C ILE A 126 -20.76 15.03 23.74
N ASN A 127 -22.05 15.15 24.05
CA ASN A 127 -22.56 15.49 25.39
C ASN A 127 -22.76 14.21 26.21
#